data_AF-A0A8T2I6G0-F1
#
_entry.id   AF-A0A8T2I6G0-F1
#
_cell.length_a   1.000
_cell.length_b   1.000
_cell.length_c   1.000
_cell.angle_alpha   90.00
_cell.angle_beta   90.00
_cell.angle_gamma   90.00
#
_symmetry.space_group_name_H-M   'P 1'
#
loop_
_entity.id
_entity.type
_entity.pdbx_description
1 polymer ?
#
loop_
_entity_poly.entity_id
_entity_poly.type
_entity_poly.pdbx_seq_one_letter_code
_entity_poly.pdbx_strand_id
1 'polypeptide(L)'
;MSKCSCGKSIGGFLSPNNASALKKAATSSAEILRDSLPEFPEGQSLHDPEVYLLDYCPPELRIEVSKQFALGYANFMDSIAYLLEQGQLPKPRMVAQCATILPGVDKEASKCYLSANGLAEYAMDAVLAQCESSGGEASAAGPGPECALDGKWELLRQHLFSNSEFWPCGPYPMDDEGGDVGEDGGDGWVYYDNSNWKPPAQK
;
A
#
# COMPACT_ATOMS: atom_id res chain seq x y z
N MET A 1 1.89 -11.73 20.39
CA MET A 1 2.82 -11.79 19.25
C MET A 1 4.23 -11.48 19.73
N SER A 2 5.21 -12.34 19.43
CA SER A 2 6.60 -12.20 19.85
C SER A 2 7.36 -11.25 18.92
N LYS A 3 7.93 -10.16 19.46
CA LYS A 3 8.86 -9.27 18.75
C LYS A 3 10.07 -10.06 18.23
N CYS A 4 10.70 -9.62 17.14
CA CYS A 4 11.95 -10.23 16.68
C CYS A 4 13.00 -10.18 17.80
N SER A 5 13.57 -11.34 18.13
CA SER A 5 14.70 -11.45 19.07
C SER A 5 16.05 -11.04 18.46
N CYS A 6 16.09 -10.83 17.13
CA CYS A 6 17.28 -10.47 16.37
C CYS A 6 17.82 -9.04 16.65
N GLY A 7 17.03 -8.16 17.29
CA GLY A 7 17.41 -6.78 17.60
C GLY A 7 17.56 -5.83 16.40
N LYS A 8 17.42 -6.34 15.17
CA LYS A 8 17.62 -5.58 13.92
C LYS A 8 16.33 -5.19 13.20
N SER A 9 15.17 -5.66 13.67
CA SER A 9 13.88 -5.35 13.04
C SER A 9 13.39 -3.96 13.41
N ILE A 10 12.95 -3.19 12.41
CA ILE A 10 12.28 -1.90 12.61
C ILE A 10 10.99 -2.14 13.41
N GLY A 11 10.85 -1.44 14.52
CA GLY A 11 9.73 -1.61 15.46
C GLY A 11 9.64 -3.00 16.11
N GLY A 12 10.62 -3.88 15.90
CA GLY A 12 10.57 -5.29 16.33
C GLY A 12 9.72 -6.20 15.44
N PHE A 13 9.22 -5.72 14.30
CA PHE A 13 8.26 -6.45 13.45
C PHE A 13 8.60 -6.46 11.96
N LEU A 14 9.36 -5.46 11.49
CA LEU A 14 9.78 -5.39 10.10
C LEU A 14 11.25 -5.76 10.00
N SER A 15 11.55 -6.93 9.44
CA SER A 15 12.93 -7.38 9.25
C SER A 15 13.68 -6.48 8.25
N PRO A 16 15.03 -6.46 8.28
CA PRO A 16 15.81 -5.70 7.30
C PRO A 16 15.50 -6.11 5.84
N ASN A 17 15.30 -7.40 5.58
CA ASN A 17 14.98 -7.90 4.24
C ASN A 17 13.59 -7.45 3.79
N ASN A 18 12.58 -7.56 4.67
CA ASN A 18 11.24 -7.05 4.36
C ASN A 18 11.23 -5.52 4.22
N ALA A 19 12.01 -4.79 5.02
CA ALA A 19 12.14 -3.35 4.89
C ALA A 19 12.74 -2.94 3.53
N SER A 20 13.77 -3.66 3.07
CA SER A 20 14.38 -3.42 1.77
C SER A 20 13.41 -3.74 0.62
N ALA A 21 12.72 -4.88 0.68
CA ALA A 21 11.72 -5.27 -0.31
C ALA A 21 10.54 -4.27 -0.35
N LEU A 22 10.04 -3.86 0.82
CA LEU A 22 8.94 -2.89 0.93
C LEU A 22 9.35 -1.51 0.40
N LYS A 23 10.59 -1.07 0.69
CA LYS A 23 11.12 0.18 0.13
C LYS A 23 11.22 0.10 -1.40
N LYS A 24 11.78 -0.99 -1.94
CA LYS A 24 11.91 -1.21 -3.39
C LYS A 24 10.54 -1.18 -4.06
N ALA A 25 9.57 -1.93 -3.53
CA ALA A 25 8.20 -1.99 -4.06
C ALA A 25 7.50 -0.63 -3.99
N ALA A 26 7.65 0.11 -2.88
CA ALA A 26 7.08 1.45 -2.74
C ALA A 26 7.63 2.42 -3.79
N THR A 27 8.97 2.46 -3.95
CA THR A 27 9.63 3.33 -4.93
C THR A 27 9.22 2.95 -6.36
N SER A 28 9.31 1.67 -6.72
CA SER A 28 8.96 1.23 -8.08
C SER A 28 7.49 1.46 -8.40
N SER A 29 6.59 1.23 -7.45
CA SER A 29 5.16 1.42 -7.68
C SER A 29 4.82 2.89 -7.90
N ALA A 30 5.44 3.79 -7.14
CA ALA A 30 5.24 5.22 -7.31
C ALA A 30 5.80 5.74 -8.64
N GLU A 31 6.94 5.22 -9.09
CA GLU A 31 7.53 5.53 -10.40
C GLU A 31 6.65 5.04 -11.55
N ILE A 32 6.26 3.76 -11.55
CA ILE A 32 5.39 3.17 -12.58
C ILE A 32 4.05 3.92 -12.66
N LEU A 33 3.46 4.23 -11.51
CA LEU A 33 2.22 5.01 -11.48
C LEU A 33 2.43 6.36 -12.16
N ARG A 34 3.46 7.12 -11.79
CA ARG A 34 3.76 8.43 -12.41
C ARG A 34 4.00 8.34 -13.91
N ASP A 35 4.66 7.29 -14.35
CA ASP A 35 4.93 7.05 -15.77
C ASP A 35 3.65 6.74 -16.56
N SER A 36 2.58 6.27 -15.90
CA SER A 36 1.24 6.09 -16.51
C SER A 36 0.41 7.38 -16.60
N LEU A 37 0.81 8.48 -15.95
CA LEU A 37 0.05 9.74 -15.90
C LEU A 37 0.15 10.72 -17.08
N PRO A 38 1.08 10.59 -18.04
CA PRO A 38 1.06 11.42 -19.25
C PRO A 38 -0.23 11.30 -20.07
N GLU A 39 -0.99 10.22 -19.89
CA GLU A 39 -2.25 9.97 -20.60
C GLU A 39 -3.44 10.79 -20.08
N PHE A 40 -3.32 11.42 -18.91
CA PHE A 40 -4.38 12.23 -18.32
C PHE A 40 -4.43 13.63 -18.96
N PRO A 41 -5.57 14.03 -19.55
CA PRO A 41 -5.75 15.38 -20.07
C PRO A 41 -5.66 16.41 -18.94
N GLU A 42 -5.05 17.57 -19.23
CA GLU A 42 -4.88 18.61 -18.22
C GLU A 42 -6.23 19.16 -17.75
N GLY A 43 -6.43 19.16 -16.43
CA GLY A 43 -7.65 19.68 -15.80
C GLY A 43 -8.90 18.80 -15.97
N GLN A 44 -8.77 17.57 -16.49
CA GLN A 44 -9.89 16.65 -16.65
C GLN A 44 -9.71 15.40 -15.78
N SER A 45 -10.83 14.80 -15.41
CA SER A 45 -10.86 13.46 -14.82
C SER A 45 -11.15 12.46 -15.92
N LEU A 46 -10.59 11.27 -15.78
CA LEU A 46 -10.91 10.13 -16.62
C LEU A 46 -11.94 9.26 -15.90
N HIS A 47 -12.92 8.80 -16.66
CA HIS A 47 -13.88 7.82 -16.20
C HIS A 47 -13.25 6.43 -16.25
N ASP A 48 -13.22 5.73 -15.11
CA ASP A 48 -12.66 4.39 -14.92
C ASP A 48 -11.30 4.17 -15.61
N PRO A 49 -10.24 4.90 -15.21
CA PRO A 49 -8.96 4.77 -15.88
C PRO A 49 -8.19 3.55 -15.38
N GLU A 50 -7.52 2.86 -16.31
CA GLU A 50 -6.57 1.79 -16.03
C GLU A 50 -5.26 2.36 -15.46
N VAL A 51 -5.26 2.72 -14.17
CA VAL A 51 -4.07 3.20 -13.46
C VAL A 51 -3.47 2.07 -12.62
N TYR A 52 -2.16 1.90 -12.72
CA TYR A 52 -1.42 0.88 -11.98
C TYR A 52 -1.70 0.93 -10.47
N LEU A 53 -2.11 -0.20 -9.88
CA LEU A 53 -2.44 -0.41 -8.45
C LEU A 53 -3.62 0.41 -7.91
N LEU A 54 -4.40 1.03 -8.79
CA LEU A 54 -5.58 1.79 -8.39
C LEU A 54 -6.77 0.88 -8.03
N ASP A 55 -6.73 -0.38 -8.43
CA ASP A 55 -7.61 -1.46 -7.98
C ASP A 55 -7.59 -1.68 -6.46
N TYR A 56 -6.57 -1.19 -5.73
CA TYR A 56 -6.54 -1.18 -4.26
C TYR A 56 -7.26 0.02 -3.62
N CYS A 57 -7.77 0.96 -4.43
CA CYS A 57 -8.74 1.94 -3.99
C CYS A 57 -10.17 1.40 -4.18
N PRO A 58 -11.11 1.69 -3.26
CA PRO A 58 -12.50 1.32 -3.44
C PRO A 58 -13.09 1.87 -4.75
N PRO A 59 -14.06 1.17 -5.38
CA PRO A 59 -14.67 1.57 -6.64
C PRO A 59 -15.12 3.03 -6.65
N GLU A 60 -15.71 3.51 -5.54
CA GLU A 60 -16.23 4.87 -5.41
C GLU A 60 -15.15 5.96 -5.59
N LEU A 61 -13.88 5.63 -5.34
CA LEU A 61 -12.75 6.53 -5.48
C LEU A 61 -12.10 6.46 -6.87
N ARG A 62 -12.44 5.46 -7.68
CA ARG A 62 -11.84 5.21 -8.99
C ARG A 62 -12.79 5.36 -10.18
N ILE A 63 -14.05 5.74 -9.95
CA ILE A 63 -15.00 6.05 -11.04
C ILE A 63 -14.53 7.27 -11.84
N GLU A 64 -14.13 8.36 -11.18
CA GLU A 64 -13.66 9.59 -11.82
C GLU A 64 -12.34 10.01 -11.19
N VAL A 65 -11.24 9.76 -11.89
CA VAL A 65 -9.90 10.00 -11.35
C VAL A 65 -9.24 11.13 -12.10
N SER A 66 -8.74 12.10 -11.34
CA SER A 66 -7.91 13.16 -11.89
C SER A 66 -6.43 12.79 -11.80
N LYS A 67 -5.60 13.43 -12.63
CA LYS A 67 -4.14 13.31 -12.52
C LYS A 67 -3.62 13.65 -11.13
N GLN A 68 -4.22 14.66 -10.47
CA GLN A 68 -3.82 15.06 -9.12
C GLN A 68 -4.16 14.00 -8.07
N PHE A 69 -5.30 13.30 -8.22
CA PHE A 69 -5.63 12.19 -7.34
C PHE A 69 -4.59 11.08 -7.46
N ALA A 70 -4.26 10.67 -8.69
CA ALA A 70 -3.30 9.60 -8.95
C ALA A 70 -1.87 9.97 -8.49
N LEU A 71 -1.44 11.23 -8.72
CA LEU A 71 -0.19 11.75 -8.14
C LEU A 71 -0.20 11.72 -6.62
N GLY A 72 -1.32 12.10 -5.99
CA GLY A 72 -1.49 12.03 -4.56
C GLY A 72 -1.34 10.61 -4.04
N TYR A 73 -1.95 9.63 -4.70
CA TYR A 73 -1.80 8.21 -4.37
C TYR A 73 -0.32 7.74 -4.45
N ALA A 74 0.41 8.12 -5.50
CA ALA A 74 1.84 7.87 -5.63
C ALA A 74 2.69 8.57 -4.55
N ASN A 75 2.29 9.74 -4.05
CA ASN A 75 3.01 10.42 -2.97
C ASN A 75 2.93 9.64 -1.65
N PHE A 76 1.83 8.93 -1.41
CA PHE A 76 1.70 8.06 -0.24
C PHE A 76 2.65 6.85 -0.35
N MET A 77 2.83 6.30 -1.55
CA MET A 77 3.84 5.25 -1.79
C MET A 77 5.27 5.77 -1.55
N ASP A 78 5.63 6.95 -2.06
CA ASP A 78 6.92 7.58 -1.76
C ASP A 78 7.13 7.79 -0.25
N SER A 79 6.06 8.17 0.46
CA SER A 79 6.11 8.39 1.91
C SER A 79 6.43 7.11 2.68
N ILE A 80 5.97 5.94 2.20
CA ILE A 80 6.36 4.64 2.74
C ILE A 80 7.87 4.44 2.55
N ALA A 81 8.39 4.64 1.34
CA ALA A 81 9.81 4.49 1.04
C ALA A 81 10.70 5.43 1.89
N TYR A 82 10.26 6.68 2.05
CA TYR A 82 10.94 7.67 2.88
C TYR A 82 11.00 7.26 4.35
N LEU A 83 9.88 6.86 4.94
CA LEU A 83 9.86 6.41 6.34
C LEU A 83 10.77 5.19 6.58
N LEU A 84 10.80 4.26 5.64
CA LEU A 84 11.69 3.10 5.69
C LEU A 84 13.17 3.48 5.61
N GLU A 85 13.52 4.46 4.78
CA GLU A 85 14.89 5.01 4.71
C GLU A 85 15.32 5.66 6.03
N GLN A 86 14.38 6.27 6.76
CA GLN A 86 14.61 6.81 8.10
C GLN A 86 14.60 5.73 9.20
N GLY A 87 14.45 4.44 8.85
CA GLY A 87 14.37 3.35 9.83
C GLY A 87 13.08 3.35 10.65
N GLN A 88 12.02 3.98 10.15
CA GLN A 88 10.72 4.08 10.81
C GLN A 88 9.73 3.07 10.24
N LEU A 89 8.86 2.53 11.10
CA LEU A 89 7.78 1.63 10.67
C LEU A 89 6.67 2.49 10.04
N PRO A 90 6.31 2.27 8.75
CA PRO A 90 5.37 3.14 8.04
C PRO A 90 3.92 2.85 8.47
N LYS A 91 3.50 3.38 9.62
CA LYS A 91 2.11 3.28 10.07
C LYS A 91 1.20 4.17 9.22
N PRO A 92 -0.07 3.81 8.97
CA PRO A 92 -0.95 4.60 8.09
C PRO A 92 -1.02 6.08 8.46
N ARG A 93 -1.22 6.40 9.75
CA ARG A 93 -1.21 7.78 10.24
C ARG A 93 0.11 8.52 9.97
N MET A 94 1.25 7.84 10.08
CA MET A 94 2.55 8.43 9.81
C MET A 94 2.75 8.65 8.31
N VAL A 95 2.32 7.70 7.48
CA VAL A 95 2.35 7.83 6.01
C VAL A 95 1.49 9.01 5.57
N ALA A 96 0.26 9.13 6.07
CA ALA A 96 -0.64 10.25 5.76
C ALA A 96 -0.04 11.61 6.16
N GLN A 97 0.57 11.70 7.34
CA GLN A 97 1.26 12.92 7.76
C GLN A 97 2.46 13.23 6.87
N CYS A 98 3.28 12.21 6.58
CA CYS A 98 4.48 12.33 5.75
C CYS A 98 4.15 12.81 4.33
N ALA A 99 3.12 12.26 3.69
CA ALA A 99 2.72 12.60 2.32
C ALA A 99 2.38 14.09 2.11
N THR A 100 2.02 14.81 3.17
CA THR A 100 1.72 16.25 3.11
C THR A 100 2.93 17.15 3.36
N ILE A 101 4.03 16.61 3.86
CA ILE A 101 5.25 17.36 4.23
C ILE A 101 6.50 16.88 3.49
N LEU A 102 6.44 15.74 2.81
CA LEU A 102 7.57 15.13 2.11
C LEU A 102 8.17 16.12 1.10
N PRO A 103 9.50 16.35 1.14
CA PRO A 103 10.17 17.18 0.13
C PRO A 103 10.14 16.51 -1.25
N GLY A 104 10.00 17.30 -2.30
CA GLY A 104 10.10 16.81 -3.68
C GLY A 104 8.81 16.24 -4.28
N VAL A 105 7.73 16.13 -3.50
CA VAL A 105 6.41 15.73 -4.00
C VAL A 105 5.43 16.89 -4.12
N ASP A 106 4.41 16.72 -4.96
CA ASP A 106 3.30 17.68 -5.10
C ASP A 106 2.34 17.55 -3.90
N LYS A 107 2.45 18.49 -2.95
CA LYS A 107 1.63 18.49 -1.74
C LYS A 107 0.15 18.76 -2.02
N GLU A 108 -0.18 19.48 -3.09
CA GLU A 108 -1.58 19.72 -3.45
C GLU A 108 -2.21 18.45 -4.00
N ALA A 109 -1.45 17.63 -4.74
CA ALA A 109 -1.88 16.29 -5.13
C ALA A 109 -2.17 15.40 -3.91
N SER A 110 -1.30 15.39 -2.89
CA SER A 110 -1.57 14.65 -1.64
C SER A 110 -2.86 15.12 -0.94
N LYS A 111 -3.13 16.42 -0.94
CA LYS A 111 -4.38 16.98 -0.39
C LYS A 111 -5.60 16.62 -1.25
N CYS A 112 -5.45 16.60 -2.58
CA CYS A 112 -6.51 16.19 -3.50
C CYS A 112 -6.94 14.75 -3.20
N TYR A 113 -5.99 13.83 -3.10
CA TYR A 113 -6.25 12.43 -2.73
C TYR A 113 -6.98 12.30 -1.39
N LEU A 114 -6.50 12.97 -0.34
CA LEU A 114 -7.15 12.97 0.97
C LEU A 114 -8.57 13.58 0.94
N SER A 115 -8.76 14.66 0.18
CA SER A 115 -10.06 15.35 0.07
C SER A 115 -11.10 14.51 -0.66
N ALA A 116 -10.64 13.57 -1.50
CA ALA A 116 -11.47 12.57 -2.15
C ALA A 116 -11.67 11.30 -1.29
N ASN A 117 -11.45 11.37 0.04
CA ASN A 117 -11.52 10.22 0.97
C ASN A 117 -10.47 9.12 0.71
N GLY A 118 -9.40 9.43 -0.02
CA GLY A 118 -8.24 8.55 -0.15
C GLY A 118 -7.57 8.32 1.21
N LEU A 119 -7.16 7.08 1.48
CA LEU A 119 -6.54 6.67 2.74
C LEU A 119 -5.11 6.17 2.51
N ALA A 120 -4.26 6.27 3.53
CA ALA A 120 -2.90 5.71 3.46
C ALA A 120 -2.92 4.18 3.36
N GLU A 121 -3.94 3.58 3.96
CA GLU A 121 -4.21 2.15 3.98
C GLU A 121 -4.27 1.56 2.57
N TYR A 122 -4.94 2.22 1.62
CA TYR A 122 -5.03 1.74 0.23
C TYR A 122 -3.66 1.65 -0.44
N ALA A 123 -2.84 2.71 -0.31
CA ALA A 123 -1.50 2.74 -0.90
C ALA A 123 -0.56 1.74 -0.22
N MET A 124 -0.69 1.58 1.10
CA MET A 124 0.09 0.59 1.85
C MET A 124 -0.28 -0.84 1.47
N ASP A 125 -1.56 -1.13 1.27
CA ASP A 125 -2.06 -2.43 0.86
C ASP A 125 -1.54 -2.81 -0.53
N ALA A 126 -1.66 -1.89 -1.50
CA ALA A 126 -1.11 -2.05 -2.84
C ALA A 126 0.38 -2.42 -2.85
N VAL A 127 1.18 -1.69 -2.05
CA VAL A 127 2.63 -1.95 -1.96
C VAL A 127 2.92 -3.28 -1.27
N LEU A 128 2.17 -3.64 -0.23
CA LEU A 128 2.31 -4.94 0.44
C LEU A 128 1.97 -6.09 -0.51
N ALA A 129 0.89 -5.97 -1.27
CA ALA A 129 0.49 -6.97 -2.25
C ALA A 129 1.55 -7.13 -3.36
N GLN A 130 2.22 -6.05 -3.78
CA GLN A 130 3.37 -6.13 -4.68
C GLN A 130 4.55 -6.91 -4.07
N CYS A 131 4.82 -6.76 -2.77
CA CYS A 131 5.84 -7.56 -2.08
C CYS A 131 5.46 -9.04 -1.97
N GLU A 132 4.18 -9.34 -1.82
CA GLU A 132 3.65 -10.70 -1.74
C GLU A 132 3.67 -11.39 -3.12
N SER A 133 3.26 -10.68 -4.18
CA SER A 133 3.17 -11.20 -5.55
C SER A 133 4.54 -11.39 -6.22
N SER A 134 5.52 -10.55 -5.90
CA SER A 134 6.91 -10.70 -6.37
C SER A 134 7.65 -11.89 -5.72
N GLY A 135 6.92 -12.77 -5.02
CA GLY A 135 7.44 -14.04 -4.52
C GLY A 135 8.49 -13.88 -3.42
N GLY A 136 8.50 -12.75 -2.73
CA GLY A 136 9.53 -12.46 -1.73
C GLY A 136 10.93 -12.66 -2.30
N GLU A 137 11.33 -11.87 -3.30
CA GLU A 137 12.75 -11.68 -3.65
C GLU A 137 13.56 -11.04 -2.49
N ALA A 138 13.30 -11.42 -1.24
CA ALA A 138 14.28 -11.43 -0.18
C ALA A 138 15.57 -12.18 -0.60
N SER A 139 15.53 -13.00 -1.66
CA SER A 139 16.71 -13.60 -2.30
C SER A 139 17.55 -12.63 -3.15
N ALA A 140 17.03 -11.47 -3.58
CA ALA A 140 17.78 -10.54 -4.44
C ALA A 140 18.50 -9.42 -3.66
N ALA A 141 18.19 -9.24 -2.37
CA ALA A 141 18.77 -8.20 -1.52
C ALA A 141 20.17 -8.57 -0.94
N GLY A 142 20.72 -9.73 -1.31
CA GLY A 142 21.99 -10.22 -0.78
C GLY A 142 21.86 -10.86 0.61
N PRO A 143 22.96 -11.40 1.19
CA PRO A 143 22.96 -12.19 2.40
C PRO A 143 22.74 -11.30 3.63
N GLY A 144 21.51 -10.85 3.84
CA GLY A 144 21.08 -10.24 5.10
C GLY A 144 21.12 -11.26 6.24
N PRO A 145 21.27 -10.83 7.50
CA PRO A 145 21.16 -11.73 8.64
C PRO A 145 19.77 -12.36 8.67
N GLU A 146 19.71 -13.70 8.64
CA GLU A 146 18.46 -14.46 8.68
C GLU A 146 17.58 -14.00 9.85
N CYS A 147 16.39 -13.49 9.54
CA CYS A 147 15.43 -13.04 10.54
C CYS A 147 14.19 -13.94 10.47
N ALA A 148 13.67 -14.36 11.63
CA ALA A 148 12.47 -15.19 11.71
C ALA A 148 11.20 -14.52 11.13
N LEU A 149 11.24 -13.21 10.89
CA LEU A 149 10.16 -12.42 10.29
C LEU A 149 10.30 -12.24 8.77
N ASP A 150 11.38 -12.73 8.17
CA ASP A 150 11.57 -12.65 6.71
C ASP A 150 10.44 -13.40 5.98
N GLY A 151 9.84 -12.74 4.99
CA GLY A 151 8.71 -13.27 4.22
C GLY A 151 7.39 -13.42 5.00
N LYS A 152 7.34 -13.01 6.27
CA LYS A 152 6.11 -13.03 7.09
C LYS A 152 5.24 -11.79 6.83
N TRP A 153 4.84 -11.58 5.58
CA TRP A 153 4.07 -10.41 5.14
C TRP A 153 2.72 -10.27 5.85
N GLU A 154 2.00 -11.37 6.06
CA GLU A 154 0.72 -11.35 6.80
C GLU A 154 0.88 -10.85 8.26
N LEU A 155 1.93 -11.29 8.95
CA LEU A 155 2.21 -10.80 10.31
C LEU A 155 2.59 -9.32 10.31
N LEU A 156 3.32 -8.86 9.29
CA LEU A 156 3.64 -7.45 9.13
C LEU A 156 2.37 -6.63 8.88
N ARG A 157 1.47 -7.08 7.99
CA ARG A 157 0.17 -6.47 7.69
C ARG A 157 -0.68 -6.31 8.95
N GLN A 158 -0.87 -7.40 9.71
CA GLN A 158 -1.55 -7.37 11.01
C GLN A 158 -0.94 -6.33 11.95
N HIS A 159 0.39 -6.21 11.99
CA HIS A 159 1.03 -5.20 12.79
C HIS A 159 0.79 -3.78 12.25
N LEU A 160 1.01 -3.53 10.96
CA LEU A 160 0.84 -2.21 10.33
C LEU A 160 -0.57 -1.65 10.59
N PHE A 161 -1.60 -2.49 10.44
CA PHE A 161 -3.01 -2.10 10.53
C PHE A 161 -3.69 -2.36 11.89
N SER A 162 -2.98 -2.89 12.89
CA SER A 162 -3.51 -3.19 14.24
C SER A 162 -4.24 -2.05 14.97
N ASN A 163 -4.06 -0.79 14.56
CA ASN A 163 -4.79 0.38 15.07
C ASN A 163 -5.32 1.28 13.95
N SER A 164 -5.41 0.77 12.72
CA SER A 164 -6.08 1.51 11.66
C SER A 164 -7.59 1.41 11.87
N GLU A 165 -8.28 2.51 11.55
CA GLU A 165 -9.73 2.60 11.50
C GLU A 165 -10.33 1.69 10.42
N PHE A 166 -9.49 1.27 9.48
CA PHE A 166 -9.88 0.49 8.32
C PHE A 166 -8.91 -0.67 8.11
N TRP A 167 -9.44 -1.86 7.81
CA TRP A 167 -8.63 -2.98 7.36
C TRP A 167 -8.68 -3.04 5.83
N PRO A 168 -7.59 -2.72 5.12
CA PRO A 168 -7.60 -2.77 3.68
C PRO A 168 -7.63 -4.22 3.17
N CYS A 169 -8.51 -4.48 2.22
CA CYS A 169 -8.71 -5.76 1.58
C CYS A 169 -8.82 -5.62 0.05
N GLY A 170 -7.97 -4.76 -0.54
CA GLY A 170 -7.86 -4.70 -1.99
C GLY A 170 -7.22 -5.98 -2.55
N PRO A 171 -7.28 -6.20 -3.88
CA PRO A 171 -7.94 -5.33 -4.85
C PRO A 171 -9.48 -5.39 -4.76
N TYR A 172 -10.15 -4.27 -5.07
CA TYR A 172 -11.61 -4.13 -5.12
C TYR A 172 -12.07 -4.20 -6.58
N PRO A 173 -12.86 -5.22 -6.99
CA PRO A 173 -13.36 -5.33 -8.36
C PRO A 173 -14.34 -4.20 -8.71
N MET A 174 -14.50 -3.91 -10.00
CA MET A 174 -15.64 -3.11 -10.48
C MET A 174 -16.86 -4.03 -10.58
N ASP A 175 -18.06 -3.48 -10.34
CA ASP A 175 -19.33 -4.21 -10.38
C ASP A 175 -19.62 -4.93 -11.74
N ASP A 176 -18.90 -4.59 -12.82
CA ASP A 176 -19.06 -5.19 -14.14
C ASP A 176 -18.33 -6.55 -14.34
N GLU A 177 -17.55 -7.03 -13.36
CA GLU A 177 -17.02 -8.41 -13.33
C GLU A 177 -18.00 -9.42 -12.70
N GLY A 178 -19.29 -9.09 -12.61
CA GLY A 178 -20.38 -10.00 -12.20
C GLY A 178 -20.75 -11.08 -13.23
N GLY A 179 -19.77 -11.58 -14.00
CA GLY A 179 -19.97 -12.61 -15.01
C GLY A 179 -19.84 -14.03 -14.44
N ASP A 180 -20.98 -14.65 -14.18
CA ASP A 180 -21.20 -16.11 -14.09
C ASP A 180 -20.28 -16.87 -13.11
N VAL A 181 -20.65 -16.88 -11.83
CA VAL A 181 -20.04 -17.74 -10.80
C VAL A 181 -20.54 -19.19 -10.99
N GLY A 182 -20.09 -19.81 -12.06
CA GLY A 182 -20.18 -21.24 -12.31
C GLY A 182 -19.06 -21.98 -11.57
N GLU A 183 -19.48 -22.96 -10.77
CA GLU A 183 -18.73 -24.01 -10.07
C GLU A 183 -17.21 -24.15 -10.33
N ASP A 184 -16.48 -24.19 -9.20
CA ASP A 184 -15.09 -24.62 -8.99
C ASP A 184 -13.94 -23.65 -9.36
N GLY A 185 -13.36 -23.04 -8.31
CA GLY A 185 -11.93 -22.72 -8.29
C GLY A 185 -11.54 -21.27 -7.96
N GLY A 186 -11.66 -20.87 -6.69
CA GLY A 186 -11.03 -19.67 -6.12
C GLY A 186 -11.53 -18.37 -6.76
N ASP A 187 -12.37 -17.64 -6.04
CA ASP A 187 -12.99 -16.38 -6.46
C ASP A 187 -11.99 -15.22 -6.76
N GLY A 188 -10.68 -15.49 -6.80
CA GLY A 188 -9.63 -14.50 -7.09
C GLY A 188 -9.40 -13.50 -5.96
N TRP A 189 -10.17 -13.58 -4.87
CA TRP A 189 -10.08 -12.66 -3.75
C TRP A 189 -8.89 -13.00 -2.87
N VAL A 190 -8.12 -11.97 -2.51
CA VAL A 190 -7.11 -12.11 -1.47
C VAL A 190 -7.79 -12.00 -0.11
N TYR A 191 -8.13 -13.14 0.49
CA TYR A 191 -8.67 -13.19 1.85
C TYR A 191 -7.55 -13.04 2.88
N TYR A 192 -7.51 -11.89 3.56
CA TYR A 192 -6.59 -11.63 4.67
C TYR A 192 -7.16 -12.10 6.02
N ASP A 193 -6.31 -12.65 6.89
CA ASP A 193 -6.73 -13.04 8.24
C ASP A 193 -6.83 -11.80 9.15
N ASN A 194 -8.07 -11.31 9.30
CA ASN A 194 -8.41 -10.17 10.14
C ASN A 194 -8.79 -10.54 11.58
N SER A 195 -8.65 -11.81 12.00
CA SER A 195 -9.10 -12.29 13.32
C SER A 195 -8.45 -11.56 14.50
N ASN A 196 -7.28 -10.96 14.28
CA ASN A 196 -6.54 -10.19 15.29
C ASN A 196 -6.71 -8.66 15.17
N TRP A 197 -7.44 -8.15 14.16
CA TRP A 197 -7.70 -6.73 14.02
C TRP A 197 -8.75 -6.27 15.03
N LYS A 198 -8.50 -5.10 15.63
CA LYS A 198 -9.46 -4.43 16.52
C LYS A 198 -9.55 -2.98 16.05
N PRO A 199 -10.71 -2.54 15.53
CA PRO A 199 -10.86 -1.15 15.16
C PRO A 199 -10.65 -0.26 16.40
N PRO A 200 -10.10 0.96 16.24
CA PRO A 200 -10.07 1.96 17.29
C PRO A 200 -11.48 2.17 17.85
N ALA A 201 -11.62 2.34 19.16
CA ALA A 201 -12.89 2.71 19.75
C ALA A 201 -13.37 4.01 19.07
N GLN A 202 -14.53 3.96 18.39
CA GLN A 202 -15.15 5.15 17.80
C GLN A 202 -15.36 6.17 18.92
N LYS A 203 -14.77 7.36 18.76
CA LYS A 203 -14.89 8.46 19.71
C LYS A 203 -16.18 9.22 19.51
#